data_AF-A0A1X7UF03-F1
#
_entry.id   AF-A0A1X7UF03-F1
#
_cell.length_a   1.000
_cell.length_b   1.000
_cell.length_c   1.000
_cell.angle_alpha   90.00
_cell.angle_beta   90.00
_cell.angle_gamma   90.00
#
_symmetry.space_group_name_H-M   'P 1'
#
loop_
_entity.id
_entity.type
_entity.pdbx_description
1 polymer ?
#
loop_
_entity_poly.entity_id
_entity_poly.type
_entity_poly.pdbx_seq_one_letter_code
_entity_poly.pdbx_strand_id
1 'polypeptide(L)'
;MTQVLEGREITTASIDYPTHALHVYGCNDSVEKRNKYMLNSLASESDQYSIKTDDSKTCQTDDFDLHKLSKKKSETANLHHLLTLAIGARVTLTISINVTDGLVNGAKGEVVYIVKDDNLQVKKVLVKFDDLNVGKEAIRASPYRNRFNDVVPIGKVQAKFLAFGKKRAEVTRYQFP
;
A
#
# COMPACT_ATOMS: atom_id res chain seq x y z
N MET A 1 23.42 -29.66 -15.51
CA MET A 1 23.11 -28.39 -14.80
C MET A 1 21.60 -28.25 -14.54
N THR A 2 20.73 -28.70 -15.46
CA THR A 2 19.26 -28.62 -15.36
C THR A 2 18.64 -29.43 -14.21
N GLN A 3 19.12 -30.67 -13.97
CA GLN A 3 18.59 -31.55 -12.90
C GLN A 3 18.71 -30.98 -11.47
N VAL A 4 19.67 -30.09 -11.22
CA VAL A 4 19.86 -29.47 -9.89
C VAL A 4 18.81 -28.38 -9.64
N LEU A 5 18.30 -27.74 -10.70
CA LEU A 5 17.28 -26.69 -10.59
C LEU A 5 15.88 -27.28 -10.48
N GLU A 6 15.61 -28.37 -11.20
CA GLU A 6 14.33 -29.10 -11.12
C GLU A 6 14.07 -29.62 -9.70
N GLY A 7 15.10 -30.13 -9.00
CA GLY A 7 14.98 -30.55 -7.60
C GLY A 7 14.80 -29.41 -6.58
N ARG A 8 14.86 -28.14 -7.02
CA ARG A 8 14.63 -26.94 -6.21
C ARG A 8 13.32 -26.23 -6.55
N GLU A 9 12.58 -26.75 -7.52
CA GLU A 9 11.25 -26.25 -7.85
C GLU A 9 10.23 -26.80 -6.86
N ILE A 10 9.50 -25.91 -6.20
CA ILE A 10 8.41 -26.27 -5.28
C ILE A 10 7.12 -25.71 -5.85
N THR A 11 6.12 -26.57 -6.02
CA THR A 11 4.81 -26.16 -6.52
C THR A 11 3.97 -25.55 -5.40
N THR A 12 3.01 -24.69 -5.75
CA THR A 12 2.07 -24.07 -4.80
C THR A 12 1.19 -25.07 -4.06
N ALA A 13 1.11 -26.32 -4.56
CA ALA A 13 0.37 -27.42 -3.93
C ALA A 13 1.20 -28.19 -2.89
N SER A 14 2.51 -27.94 -2.81
CA SER A 14 3.37 -28.57 -1.82
C SER A 14 3.01 -28.12 -0.42
N ILE A 15 3.05 -29.04 0.54
CA ILE A 15 2.86 -28.72 1.97
C ILE A 15 3.95 -27.78 2.49
N ASP A 16 5.15 -27.86 1.91
CA ASP A 16 6.30 -27.02 2.28
C ASP A 16 6.34 -25.70 1.47
N TYR A 17 5.29 -25.37 0.71
CA TYR A 17 5.26 -24.12 -0.04
C TYR A 17 5.27 -22.92 0.92
N PRO A 18 6.22 -21.98 0.79
CA PRO A 18 6.39 -20.88 1.73
C PRO A 18 5.34 -19.78 1.50
N THR A 19 4.08 -20.08 1.84
CA THR A 19 2.90 -19.25 1.54
C THR A 19 3.02 -17.83 2.06
N HIS A 20 3.64 -17.63 3.23
CA HIS A 20 3.80 -16.33 3.87
C HIS A 20 5.11 -15.61 3.52
N ALA A 21 5.98 -16.21 2.69
CA ALA A 21 7.18 -15.54 2.22
C ALA A 21 6.88 -14.46 1.17
N LEU A 22 7.86 -13.59 0.90
CA LEU A 22 7.77 -12.64 -0.19
C LEU A 22 7.86 -13.39 -1.53
N HIS A 23 6.83 -13.24 -2.37
CA HIS A 23 6.81 -13.83 -3.71
C HIS A 23 7.20 -12.77 -4.74
N VAL A 24 8.13 -13.13 -5.64
CA VAL A 24 8.59 -12.26 -6.73
C VAL A 24 8.04 -12.79 -8.05
N TYR A 25 7.45 -11.93 -8.84
CA TYR A 25 6.86 -12.27 -10.15
C TYR A 25 7.46 -11.38 -11.24
N GLY A 26 7.47 -11.87 -12.47
CA GLY A 26 7.97 -11.11 -13.63
C GLY A 26 7.03 -9.99 -14.11
N CYS A 27 5.76 -9.97 -13.67
CA CYS A 27 4.78 -8.96 -14.07
C CYS A 27 3.86 -8.54 -12.92
N ASN A 28 3.43 -7.27 -12.95
CA ASN A 28 2.55 -6.69 -11.93
C ASN A 28 1.20 -7.40 -11.83
N ASP A 29 0.63 -7.85 -12.96
CA ASP A 29 -0.64 -8.58 -12.96
C ASP A 29 -0.59 -9.86 -12.11
N SER A 30 0.55 -10.56 -12.10
CA SER A 30 0.75 -11.75 -11.25
C SER A 30 0.90 -11.37 -9.78
N VAL A 31 1.59 -10.27 -9.49
CA VAL A 31 1.68 -9.70 -8.14
C VAL A 31 0.29 -9.33 -7.62
N GLU A 32 -0.53 -8.65 -8.43
CA GLU A 32 -1.88 -8.24 -8.05
C GLU A 32 -2.80 -9.43 -7.79
N LYS A 33 -2.76 -10.46 -8.63
CA LYS A 33 -3.51 -11.71 -8.41
C LYS A 33 -3.12 -12.37 -7.08
N ARG A 34 -1.82 -12.49 -6.79
CA ARG A 34 -1.34 -13.07 -5.53
C ARG A 34 -1.74 -12.24 -4.32
N ASN A 35 -1.57 -10.92 -4.38
CA ASN A 35 -1.93 -10.01 -3.30
C ASN A 35 -3.44 -10.04 -3.01
N LYS A 36 -4.28 -10.05 -4.05
CA LYS A 36 -5.73 -10.16 -3.90
C LYS A 36 -6.13 -11.51 -3.30
N TYR A 37 -5.51 -12.60 -3.74
CA TYR A 37 -5.75 -13.92 -3.16
C TYR A 37 -5.40 -13.95 -1.66
N MET A 38 -4.23 -13.42 -1.27
CA MET A 38 -3.82 -13.37 0.14
C MET A 38 -4.75 -12.50 0.98
N LEU A 39 -5.19 -11.35 0.46
CA LEU A 39 -6.11 -10.46 1.15
C LEU A 39 -7.49 -11.12 1.37
N ASN A 40 -8.02 -11.78 0.33
CA ASN A 40 -9.30 -12.48 0.41
C ASN A 40 -9.25 -13.73 1.30
N SER A 41 -8.08 -14.36 1.42
CA SER A 41 -7.86 -15.48 2.34
C SER A 41 -7.74 -15.01 3.79
N LEU A 42 -7.28 -13.77 3.99
CA LEU A 42 -7.11 -13.15 5.30
C LEU A 42 -8.42 -12.61 5.87
N ALA A 43 -9.24 -11.96 5.02
CA ALA A 43 -10.45 -11.27 5.46
C ALA A 43 -11.56 -11.38 4.41
N SER A 44 -12.79 -11.55 4.91
CA SER A 44 -14.00 -11.48 4.09
C SER A 44 -14.17 -10.10 3.47
N GLU A 45 -14.93 -9.97 2.38
CA GLU A 45 -15.13 -8.67 1.73
C GLU A 45 -15.75 -7.60 2.65
N SER A 46 -16.56 -8.01 3.64
CA SER A 46 -17.14 -7.08 4.63
C SER A 46 -16.12 -6.55 5.64
N ASP A 47 -15.03 -7.28 5.86
CA ASP A 47 -13.96 -6.90 6.79
C ASP A 47 -12.79 -6.19 6.09
N GLN A 48 -12.88 -6.04 4.77
CA GLN A 48 -11.93 -5.28 3.96
C GLN A 48 -12.31 -3.79 3.87
N TYR A 49 -11.29 -2.95 3.86
CA TYR A 49 -11.40 -1.50 3.83
C TYR A 49 -10.99 -1.00 2.45
N SER A 50 -11.97 -0.60 1.64
CA SER A 50 -11.75 -0.05 0.30
C SER A 50 -11.67 1.47 0.33
N ILE A 51 -10.49 2.01 0.05
CA ILE A 51 -10.15 3.43 0.19
C ILE A 51 -9.89 4.00 -1.20
N LYS A 52 -10.81 4.84 -1.69
CA LYS A 52 -10.64 5.58 -2.94
C LYS A 52 -9.72 6.79 -2.73
N THR A 53 -8.99 7.15 -3.78
CA THR A 53 -8.23 8.40 -3.82
C THR A 53 -9.12 9.62 -3.77
N ASP A 54 -8.54 10.71 -3.30
CA ASP A 54 -9.05 12.06 -3.53
C ASP A 54 -8.11 12.76 -4.52
N ASP A 55 -8.57 12.92 -5.76
CA ASP A 55 -7.81 13.49 -6.87
C ASP A 55 -8.35 14.88 -7.21
N SER A 56 -7.47 15.88 -7.25
CA SER A 56 -7.78 17.26 -7.61
C SER A 56 -6.86 17.75 -8.73
N LYS A 57 -7.33 18.73 -9.51
CA LYS A 57 -6.55 19.36 -10.58
C LYS A 57 -5.95 20.66 -10.11
N THR A 58 -4.68 20.92 -10.45
CA THR A 58 -4.04 22.20 -10.12
C THR A 58 -4.32 23.29 -11.17
N CYS A 59 -4.76 22.94 -12.39
CA CYS A 59 -4.89 23.89 -13.51
C CYS A 59 -6.31 23.94 -14.12
N GLN A 60 -6.81 25.15 -14.40
CA GLN A 60 -8.09 25.48 -15.04
C GLN A 60 -8.17 25.13 -16.55
N THR A 61 -7.56 24.02 -16.99
CA THR A 61 -7.75 23.59 -18.38
C THR A 61 -9.00 22.72 -18.47
N ASP A 62 -10.05 23.30 -19.05
CA ASP A 62 -11.47 22.90 -19.00
C ASP A 62 -11.88 21.54 -19.61
N ASP A 63 -10.99 20.57 -19.82
CA ASP A 63 -11.44 19.32 -20.48
C ASP A 63 -10.66 18.04 -20.13
N PHE A 64 -10.10 17.97 -18.91
CA PHE A 64 -9.51 16.71 -18.44
C PHE A 64 -10.50 15.94 -17.57
N ASP A 65 -11.01 14.81 -18.03
CA ASP A 65 -11.86 13.96 -17.20
C ASP A 65 -11.00 13.12 -16.23
N LEU A 66 -11.18 13.32 -14.92
CA LEU A 66 -10.46 12.56 -13.88
C LEU A 66 -10.78 11.05 -13.96
N HIS A 67 -11.94 10.66 -14.51
CA HIS A 67 -12.27 9.26 -14.72
C HIS A 67 -11.39 8.57 -15.78
N LYS A 68 -10.72 9.34 -16.65
CA LYS A 68 -9.77 8.82 -17.65
C LYS A 68 -8.36 8.66 -17.11
N LEU A 69 -8.13 8.96 -15.82
CA LEU A 69 -6.81 8.86 -15.25
C LEU A 69 -6.33 7.41 -15.19
N SER A 70 -5.04 7.21 -15.45
CA SER A 70 -4.44 5.89 -15.38
C SER A 70 -4.60 5.27 -14.00
N LYS A 71 -4.93 3.98 -13.97
CA LYS A 71 -4.97 3.17 -12.74
C LYS A 71 -3.61 2.54 -12.42
N LYS A 72 -2.64 2.65 -13.34
CA LYS A 72 -1.29 2.10 -13.13
C LYS A 72 -0.56 2.94 -12.11
N LYS A 73 -0.06 2.30 -11.05
CA LYS A 73 0.68 2.97 -9.97
C LYS A 73 1.92 3.71 -10.47
N SER A 74 2.64 3.12 -11.44
CA SER A 74 3.83 3.71 -12.05
C SER A 74 3.58 5.05 -12.74
N GLU A 75 2.33 5.33 -13.10
CA GLU A 75 1.91 6.56 -13.78
C GLU A 75 1.22 7.54 -12.80
N THR A 76 1.10 7.17 -11.53
CA THR A 76 0.35 7.91 -10.50
C THR A 76 1.13 8.09 -9.20
N ALA A 77 2.43 8.35 -9.34
CA ALA A 77 3.37 8.55 -8.23
C ALA A 77 3.38 7.40 -7.20
N ASN A 78 3.17 6.17 -7.68
CA ASN A 78 3.06 4.94 -6.88
C ASN A 78 1.86 4.85 -5.93
N LEU A 79 0.94 5.82 -5.96
CA LEU A 79 -0.26 5.81 -5.14
C LEU A 79 -1.43 5.16 -5.88
N HIS A 80 -2.03 4.15 -5.24
CA HIS A 80 -3.18 3.43 -5.77
C HIS A 80 -4.42 4.30 -5.95
N HIS A 81 -5.15 4.15 -7.06
CA HIS A 81 -6.49 4.74 -7.19
C HIS A 81 -7.51 4.15 -6.19
N LEU A 82 -7.51 2.82 -6.05
CA LEU A 82 -8.28 2.11 -5.03
C LEU A 82 -7.31 1.25 -4.23
N LEU A 83 -7.22 1.52 -2.93
CA LEU A 83 -6.42 0.74 -1.99
C LEU A 83 -7.36 -0.08 -1.12
N THR A 84 -7.21 -1.40 -1.14
CA THR A 84 -7.97 -2.31 -0.28
C THR A 84 -7.04 -2.92 0.77
N LEU A 85 -7.41 -2.80 2.05
CA LEU A 85 -6.63 -3.27 3.19
C LEU A 85 -7.51 -4.10 4.12
N ALA A 86 -6.86 -4.91 4.97
CA ALA A 86 -7.49 -5.59 6.10
C ALA A 86 -6.51 -5.62 7.28
N ILE A 87 -7.03 -5.80 8.49
CA ILE A 87 -6.19 -6.07 9.67
C ILE A 87 -5.48 -7.42 9.47
N GLY A 88 -4.19 -7.48 9.80
CA GLY A 88 -3.28 -8.61 9.53
C GLY A 88 -2.64 -8.58 8.14
N ALA A 89 -3.00 -7.62 7.27
CA ALA A 89 -2.44 -7.56 5.93
C ALA A 89 -0.97 -7.14 5.96
N ARG A 90 -0.14 -7.85 5.19
CA ARG A 90 1.26 -7.51 4.94
C ARG A 90 1.33 -6.37 3.93
N VAL A 91 2.02 -5.30 4.29
CA VAL A 91 2.09 -4.05 3.51
C VAL A 91 3.53 -3.58 3.34
N THR A 92 3.75 -2.75 2.31
CA THR A 92 5.04 -2.10 2.02
C THR A 92 4.77 -0.64 1.70
N LEU A 93 5.51 0.28 2.32
CA LEU A 93 5.46 1.69 1.91
C LEU A 93 5.95 1.83 0.47
N THR A 94 5.20 2.53 -0.37
CA THR A 94 5.57 2.78 -1.78
C THR A 94 6.31 4.09 -1.99
N ILE A 95 6.29 4.97 -1.00
CA ILE A 95 7.02 6.24 -0.99
C ILE A 95 7.66 6.50 0.37
N SER A 96 8.75 7.28 0.37
CA SER A 96 9.41 7.70 1.60
C SER A 96 8.63 8.85 2.24
N ILE A 97 8.25 8.68 3.51
CA ILE A 97 7.52 9.66 4.31
C ILE A 97 8.48 10.46 5.19
N ASN A 98 9.36 9.74 5.90
CA ASN A 98 10.38 10.33 6.77
C ASN A 98 11.61 9.43 6.78
N VAL A 99 12.65 9.84 6.04
CA VAL A 99 13.88 9.07 5.89
C VAL A 99 14.66 8.99 7.21
N THR A 100 14.65 10.05 8.02
CA THR A 100 15.41 10.07 9.29
C THR A 100 14.79 9.15 10.34
N ASP A 101 13.49 8.89 10.26
CA ASP A 101 12.76 7.93 11.11
C ASP A 101 12.61 6.55 10.44
N GLY A 102 13.35 6.27 9.35
CA GLY A 102 13.33 4.98 8.66
C GLY A 102 12.05 4.65 7.89
N LEU A 103 11.09 5.58 7.78
CA LEU A 103 9.84 5.44 7.02
C LEU A 103 10.10 5.69 5.52
N VAL A 104 10.79 4.74 4.90
CA VAL A 104 11.23 4.79 3.50
C VAL A 104 10.43 3.85 2.60
N ASN A 105 10.44 4.11 1.29
CA ASN A 105 9.93 3.16 0.29
C ASN A 105 10.59 1.78 0.49
N GLY A 106 9.78 0.72 0.50
CA GLY A 106 10.23 -0.64 0.75
C GLY A 106 10.16 -1.08 2.20
N ALA A 107 9.91 -0.18 3.16
CA ALA A 107 9.66 -0.57 4.55
C ALA A 107 8.41 -1.44 4.65
N LYS A 108 8.55 -2.64 5.21
CA LYS A 108 7.51 -3.66 5.29
C LYS A 108 6.95 -3.76 6.70
N GLY A 109 5.67 -4.08 6.78
CA GLY A 109 5.02 -4.32 8.06
C GLY A 109 3.67 -5.01 7.91
N GLU A 110 2.94 -5.01 9.01
CA GLU A 110 1.60 -5.59 9.12
C GLU A 110 0.61 -4.55 9.65
N VAL A 111 -0.58 -4.52 9.06
CA VAL A 111 -1.68 -3.67 9.54
C VAL A 111 -2.23 -4.24 10.84
N VAL A 112 -2.05 -3.54 11.95
CA VAL A 112 -2.54 -3.96 13.28
C VAL A 112 -3.92 -3.38 13.55
N TYR A 113 -4.20 -2.17 13.07
CA TYR A 113 -5.47 -1.50 13.32
C TYR A 113 -5.80 -0.43 12.27
N ILE A 114 -7.08 -0.12 12.12
CA ILE A 114 -7.55 0.95 11.22
C ILE A 114 -8.37 1.95 12.04
N VAL A 115 -7.89 3.19 12.06
CA VAL A 115 -8.60 4.29 12.72
C VAL A 115 -9.50 4.98 11.70
N LYS A 116 -10.78 5.05 12.02
CA LYS A 116 -11.78 5.81 11.26
C LYS A 116 -12.03 7.17 11.91
N ASP A 117 -12.44 8.14 11.10
CA ASP A 117 -13.01 9.40 11.59
C ASP A 117 -14.51 9.28 11.87
N ASP A 118 -15.14 10.39 12.27
CA ASP A 118 -16.57 10.46 12.60
C ASP A 118 -17.47 10.16 11.39
N ASN A 119 -16.95 10.31 10.16
CA ASN A 119 -17.63 9.97 8.91
C ASN A 119 -17.37 8.53 8.46
N LEU A 120 -16.82 7.69 9.35
CA LEU A 120 -16.43 6.30 9.10
C LEU A 120 -15.36 6.13 8.01
N GLN A 121 -14.66 7.21 7.62
CA GLN A 121 -13.58 7.17 6.63
C GLN A 121 -12.27 6.79 7.30
N VAL A 122 -11.43 6.03 6.59
CA VAL A 122 -10.12 5.62 7.11
C VAL A 122 -9.20 6.84 7.21
N LYS A 123 -8.86 7.19 8.45
CA LYS A 123 -8.02 8.35 8.81
C LYS A 123 -6.56 7.97 8.99
N LYS A 124 -6.30 6.84 9.68
CA LYS A 124 -4.94 6.32 9.91
C LYS A 124 -4.94 4.79 9.77
N VAL A 125 -3.85 4.27 9.23
CA VAL A 125 -3.53 2.83 9.23
C VAL A 125 -2.39 2.62 10.21
N LEU A 126 -2.62 1.80 11.23
CA LEU A 126 -1.64 1.50 12.26
C LEU A 126 -0.83 0.28 11.83
N VAL A 127 0.45 0.48 11.52
CA VAL A 127 1.33 -0.53 10.95
C VAL A 127 2.45 -0.88 11.92
N LYS A 128 2.62 -2.17 12.21
CA LYS A 128 3.79 -2.69 12.91
C LYS A 128 4.83 -3.07 11.87
N PHE A 129 5.92 -2.31 11.81
CA PHE A 129 7.01 -2.58 10.87
C PHE A 129 7.86 -3.76 11.32
N ASP A 130 8.43 -4.49 10.36
CA ASP A 130 9.29 -5.65 10.63
C ASP A 130 10.59 -5.25 11.33
N ASP A 131 11.15 -4.09 10.96
CA ASP A 131 12.30 -3.50 11.63
C ASP A 131 11.82 -2.61 12.78
N LEU A 132 12.18 -3.01 14.00
CA LEU A 132 11.83 -2.32 15.25
C LEU A 132 12.45 -0.91 15.37
N ASN A 133 13.37 -0.54 14.48
CA ASN A 133 13.96 0.80 14.44
C ASN A 133 13.18 1.79 13.57
N VAL A 134 12.22 1.31 12.76
CA VAL A 134 11.43 2.15 11.87
C VAL A 134 10.30 2.84 12.63
N GLY A 135 10.17 4.15 12.46
CA GLY A 135 9.03 4.93 12.93
C GLY A 135 9.03 5.23 14.43
N LYS A 136 10.18 5.19 15.10
CA LYS A 136 10.28 5.44 16.55
C LYS A 136 9.79 6.83 16.93
N GLU A 137 10.12 7.84 16.14
CA GLU A 137 9.65 9.20 16.38
C GLU A 137 8.14 9.30 16.16
N ALA A 138 7.63 8.68 15.10
CA ALA A 138 6.20 8.61 14.80
C ALA A 138 5.40 7.88 15.90
N ILE A 139 5.94 6.79 16.46
CA ILE A 139 5.35 6.08 17.61
C ILE A 139 5.31 6.99 18.83
N ARG A 140 6.42 7.68 19.15
CA ARG A 140 6.50 8.58 20.31
C ARG A 140 5.49 9.72 20.22
N ALA A 141 5.29 10.27 19.02
CA ALA A 141 4.31 11.33 18.76
C ALA A 141 2.85 10.82 18.62
N SER A 142 2.65 9.50 18.57
CA SER A 142 1.34 8.90 18.32
C SER A 142 0.38 9.09 19.50
N PRO A 143 -0.87 9.57 19.27
CA PRO A 143 -1.90 9.58 20.30
C PRO A 143 -2.36 8.16 20.68
N TYR A 144 -2.03 7.15 19.86
CA TYR A 144 -2.44 5.76 20.06
C TYR A 144 -1.42 4.94 20.86
N ARG A 145 -0.26 5.52 21.20
CA ARG A 145 0.88 4.81 21.80
C ARG A 145 0.57 4.06 23.10
N ASN A 146 -0.42 4.53 23.86
CA ASN A 146 -0.82 3.88 25.12
C ASN A 146 -1.48 2.52 24.88
N ARG A 147 -2.15 2.35 23.74
CA ARG A 147 -2.79 1.07 23.33
C ARG A 147 -1.93 0.28 22.36
N PHE A 148 -1.17 0.97 21.52
CA PHE A 148 -0.32 0.39 20.47
C PHE A 148 1.09 1.00 20.57
N ASN A 149 1.95 0.42 21.40
CA ASN A 149 3.22 1.02 21.81
C ASN A 149 4.39 0.76 20.83
N ASP A 150 4.21 -0.12 19.84
CA ASP A 150 5.19 -0.51 18.83
C ASP A 150 4.63 -0.35 17.40
N VAL A 151 3.63 0.52 17.23
CA VAL A 151 2.87 0.65 15.97
C VAL A 151 2.88 2.08 15.46
N VAL A 152 3.22 2.23 14.19
CA VAL A 152 3.35 3.52 13.52
C VAL A 152 2.01 3.94 12.89
N PRO A 153 1.48 5.14 13.20
CA PRO A 153 0.26 5.64 12.56
C PRO A 153 0.55 6.26 11.18
N ILE A 154 0.29 5.51 10.11
CA ILE A 154 0.43 5.97 8.72
C ILE A 154 -0.80 6.80 8.32
N GLY A 155 -0.57 7.96 7.73
CA GLY A 155 -1.59 8.83 7.15
C GLY A 155 -1.55 8.87 5.63
N LYS A 156 -2.56 9.47 5.03
CA LYS A 156 -2.54 9.81 3.61
C LYS A 156 -1.45 10.85 3.33
N VAL A 157 -0.86 10.76 2.16
CA VAL A 157 0.14 11.68 1.62
C VAL A 157 -0.42 12.35 0.36
N GLN A 158 0.15 13.50 0.01
CA GLN A 158 -0.15 14.20 -1.23
C GLN A 158 0.98 13.94 -2.23
N ALA A 159 0.63 13.53 -3.45
CA ALA A 159 1.58 13.42 -4.56
C ALA A 159 1.04 14.10 -5.81
N LYS A 160 1.94 14.72 -6.57
CA LYS A 160 1.63 15.34 -7.87
C LYS A 160 2.18 14.50 -9.00
N PHE A 161 1.40 14.34 -10.06
CA PHE A 161 1.84 13.71 -11.30
C PHE A 161 1.12 14.31 -12.50
N LEU A 162 1.68 14.09 -13.68
CA LEU A 162 1.07 14.52 -14.93
C LEU A 162 0.14 13.44 -15.44
N ALA A 163 -1.10 13.81 -15.77
CA ALA A 163 -2.01 12.92 -16.47
C ALA A 163 -1.47 12.56 -17.86
N PHE A 164 -1.61 11.29 -18.25
CA PHE A 164 -1.31 10.82 -19.59
C PHE A 164 -2.35 11.33 -20.60
N GLY A 165 -1.90 11.99 -21.68
CA GLY A 165 -2.77 12.52 -22.74
C GLY A 165 -2.15 13.68 -23.53
N LYS A 166 -2.86 14.14 -24.59
CA LYS A 166 -2.42 15.23 -25.49
C LYS A 166 -2.22 16.59 -24.79
N LYS A 167 -2.86 16.80 -23.64
CA LYS A 167 -2.62 17.93 -22.72
C LYS A 167 -2.31 17.36 -21.35
N ARG A 168 -1.05 17.50 -20.91
CA ARG A 168 -0.57 16.99 -19.61
C ARG A 168 -1.10 17.87 -18.49
N ALA A 169 -2.29 17.56 -17.97
CA ALA A 169 -2.83 18.22 -16.79
C ALA A 169 -2.07 17.74 -15.53
N GLU A 170 -1.72 18.67 -14.63
CA GLU A 170 -1.18 18.30 -13.32
C GLU A 170 -2.33 17.87 -12.40
N VAL A 171 -2.20 16.66 -11.85
CA VAL A 171 -3.13 16.08 -10.89
C VAL A 171 -2.43 15.95 -9.55
N THR A 172 -3.15 16.33 -8.51
CA THR A 172 -2.79 16.13 -7.10
C THR A 172 -3.63 14.98 -6.56
N ARG A 173 -2.99 13.94 -6.03
CA ARG A 173 -3.63 12.78 -5.40
C ARG A 173 -3.37 12.74 -3.91
N TYR A 174 -4.40 12.44 -3.13
CA TYR A 174 -4.32 12.22 -1.69
C TYR A 174 -4.71 10.77 -1.34
N GLN A 175 -3.74 9.98 -0.86
CA GLN A 175 -3.90 8.54 -0.60
C GLN A 175 -2.84 8.01 0.37
N PHE A 176 -3.07 6.84 0.98
CA PHE A 176 -2.04 6.15 1.77
C PHE A 176 -0.85 5.72 0.90
N PRO A 177 0.39 5.93 1.40
CA PRO A 177 1.63 5.51 0.75
C PRO A 177 1.87 4.01 0.81
#